data_AF-A0ABD4LMW2-F1
#
_entry.id   AF-A0ABD4LMW2-F1
#
_cell.length_a   1.000
_cell.length_b   1.000
_cell.length_c   1.000
_cell.angle_alpha   90.00
_cell.angle_beta   90.00
_cell.angle_gamma   90.00
#
_symmetry.space_group_name_H-M   'P 1'
#
loop_
_entity.id
_entity.type
_entity.pdbx_description
1 polymer ?
#
loop_
_entity_poly.entity_id
_entity_poly.type
_entity_poly.pdbx_seq_one_letter_code
_entity_poly.pdbx_strand_id
1 'polypeptide(L)'
;TGEGGMLTTDDEELADKIRVLSLHGMSKAAWNRYSSNGSWYYEVESPGYKMNMFDLQAALGLHQLKRLDDMQKRREEIAGRYQTAFQQIPGLITPFVHDDGRHAWHLYVLQVDEKKAGVTRSEMITALKDKYNIGTSVHFIPVHIHPYYQKQFG
;
A
#
# COMPACT_ATOMS: atom_id res chain seq x y z
N THR A 1 6.55 2.28 -8.33
CA THR A 1 6.93 1.28 -9.34
C THR A 1 5.87 1.07 -10.42
N GLY A 2 4.86 1.95 -10.56
CA GLY A 2 3.70 1.67 -11.41
C GLY A 2 2.79 0.67 -10.69
N GLU A 3 3.07 -0.61 -10.87
CA GLU A 3 2.57 -1.73 -10.06
C GLU A 3 3.74 -2.42 -9.35
N GLY A 4 3.51 -3.08 -8.22
CA GLY A 4 4.53 -3.90 -7.56
C GLY A 4 4.36 -4.06 -6.06
N GLY A 5 5.17 -4.94 -5.47
CA GLY A 5 5.21 -5.20 -4.04
C GLY A 5 6.62 -5.64 -3.62
N MET A 6 6.82 -5.73 -2.31
CA MET A 6 8.06 -6.20 -1.69
C MET A 6 7.70 -7.07 -0.50
N LEU A 7 8.45 -8.15 -0.30
CA LEU A 7 8.41 -8.93 0.92
C LEU A 7 9.77 -8.80 1.60
N THR A 8 9.75 -8.52 2.90
CA THR A 8 10.95 -8.42 3.73
C THR A 8 10.84 -9.42 4.87
N THR A 9 11.94 -10.11 5.17
CA THR A 9 12.06 -11.03 6.30
C THR A 9 13.52 -11.11 6.72
N ASP A 10 13.74 -11.33 8.01
CA ASP A 10 15.07 -11.60 8.58
C ASP A 10 15.42 -13.10 8.55
N ASP A 11 14.50 -13.94 8.07
CA ASP A 11 14.67 -15.40 7.91
C ASP A 11 15.13 -15.72 6.48
N GLU A 12 16.40 -16.14 6.36
CA GLU A 12 17.02 -16.47 5.07
C GLU A 12 16.39 -17.68 4.39
N GLU A 13 15.99 -18.71 5.15
CA GLU A 13 15.35 -19.90 4.60
C GLU A 13 13.98 -19.54 4.01
N LEU A 14 13.22 -18.70 4.72
CA LEU A 14 11.94 -18.19 4.23
C LEU A 14 12.12 -17.33 2.98
N ALA A 15 13.11 -16.43 2.98
CA ALA A 15 13.40 -15.58 1.82
C ALA A 15 13.72 -16.41 0.57
N ASP A 16 14.54 -17.45 0.71
CA ASP A 16 14.90 -18.33 -0.38
C ASP A 16 13.73 -19.16 -0.91
N LYS A 17 12.90 -19.69 0.00
CA LYS A 17 11.67 -20.39 -0.37
C LYS A 17 10.72 -19.48 -1.16
N ILE A 18 10.55 -18.23 -0.72
CA ILE A 18 9.68 -17.25 -1.39
C ILE A 18 10.22 -16.88 -2.77
N ARG A 19 11.55 -16.74 -2.94
CA ARG A 19 12.15 -16.47 -4.25
C ARG A 19 11.80 -17.56 -5.26
N VAL A 20 11.97 -18.83 -4.88
CA VAL A 20 11.61 -20.00 -5.69
C VAL A 20 10.12 -19.97 -6.04
N LEU A 21 9.24 -19.80 -5.03
CA LEU A 21 7.80 -19.72 -5.24
C LEU A 21 7.37 -18.53 -6.11
N SER A 22 8.08 -17.40 -6.09
CA SER A 22 7.76 -16.22 -6.91
C SER A 22 8.06 -16.40 -8.40
N LEU A 23 8.86 -17.43 -8.74
CA LEU A 23 9.37 -17.75 -10.06
C LEU A 23 8.99 -19.17 -10.48
N HIS A 24 7.69 -19.47 -10.46
CA HIS A 24 7.08 -20.76 -10.84
C HIS A 24 7.55 -21.98 -10.02
N GLY A 25 8.24 -21.78 -8.90
CA GLY A 25 8.81 -22.89 -8.13
C GLY A 25 10.06 -23.49 -8.78
N MET A 26 10.69 -22.78 -9.71
CA MET A 26 11.90 -23.25 -10.38
C MET A 26 13.10 -23.20 -9.44
N SER A 27 13.92 -24.25 -9.49
CA SER A 27 15.21 -24.36 -8.76
C SER A 27 16.07 -23.11 -8.96
N LYS A 28 16.86 -22.73 -7.94
CA LYS A 28 17.71 -21.52 -7.97
C LYS A 28 18.67 -21.46 -9.17
N ALA A 29 19.11 -22.62 -9.68
CA ALA A 29 19.98 -22.72 -10.85
C ALA A 29 19.32 -22.17 -12.14
N ALA A 30 17.97 -22.17 -12.21
CA ALA A 30 17.22 -21.65 -13.35
C ALA A 30 17.50 -20.15 -13.61
N TRP A 31 17.80 -19.37 -12.57
CA TRP A 31 18.09 -17.94 -12.72
C TRP A 31 19.38 -17.68 -13.53
N ASN A 32 20.39 -18.52 -13.33
CA ASN A 32 21.69 -18.39 -14.00
C ASN A 32 21.72 -19.03 -15.39
N ARG A 33 20.59 -19.54 -15.91
CA ARG A 33 20.49 -20.24 -17.20
C ARG A 33 21.01 -19.43 -18.39
N TYR A 34 20.89 -18.10 -18.33
CA TYR A 34 21.33 -17.20 -19.40
C TYR A 34 22.72 -16.59 -19.15
N SER A 35 23.41 -17.00 -18.08
CA SER A 35 24.81 -16.60 -17.83
C SER A 35 25.77 -17.43 -18.70
N SER A 36 27.01 -16.96 -18.85
CA SER A 36 28.06 -17.64 -19.63
C SER A 36 28.37 -19.07 -19.16
N ASN A 37 28.08 -19.40 -17.90
CA ASN A 37 28.23 -20.73 -17.31
C ASN A 37 26.88 -21.39 -16.97
N GLY A 38 25.78 -20.88 -17.53
CA GLY A 38 24.42 -21.34 -17.25
C GLY A 38 24.10 -22.69 -17.87
N SER A 39 23.31 -23.51 -17.16
CA SER A 39 22.71 -24.73 -17.72
C SER A 39 21.28 -24.45 -18.18
N TRP A 40 20.86 -25.06 -19.29
CA TRP A 40 19.48 -25.02 -19.73
C TRP A 40 18.54 -25.81 -18.81
N TYR A 41 19.08 -26.76 -18.06
CA TYR A 41 18.33 -27.65 -17.19
C TYR A 41 17.89 -26.93 -15.91
N TYR A 42 16.61 -27.10 -15.56
CA TYR A 42 16.06 -26.70 -14.28
C TYR A 42 14.92 -27.64 -13.90
N GLU A 43 14.67 -27.74 -12.60
CA GLU A 43 13.53 -28.46 -12.05
C GLU A 43 12.50 -27.49 -11.46
N VAL A 44 11.24 -27.92 -11.43
CA VAL A 44 10.17 -27.26 -10.69
C VAL A 44 9.99 -28.04 -9.39
N GLU A 45 10.49 -27.48 -8.29
CA GLU A 45 10.55 -28.13 -6.97
C GLU A 45 9.24 -28.00 -6.20
N SER A 46 8.38 -27.04 -6.59
CA SER A 46 7.11 -26.76 -5.92
C SER A 46 6.11 -26.06 -6.87
N PRO A 47 4.79 -26.12 -6.60
CA PRO A 47 3.80 -25.36 -7.38
C PRO A 47 3.87 -23.86 -7.03
N GLY A 48 4.81 -23.15 -7.66
CA GLY A 48 4.97 -21.71 -7.48
C GLY A 48 4.05 -20.86 -8.37
N TYR A 49 4.32 -19.55 -8.37
CA TYR A 49 3.52 -18.50 -9.00
C TYR A 49 4.38 -17.65 -9.96
N LYS A 50 3.74 -16.79 -10.75
CA LYS A 50 4.43 -15.75 -11.53
C LYS A 50 4.27 -14.40 -10.83
N MET A 51 5.20 -14.05 -9.95
CA MET A 51 5.13 -12.82 -9.14
C MET A 51 6.42 -11.98 -9.17
N ASN A 52 7.34 -12.26 -10.10
CA ASN A 52 8.59 -11.50 -10.18
C ASN A 52 8.36 -10.07 -10.68
N MET A 53 9.10 -9.12 -10.11
CA MET A 53 9.18 -7.74 -10.57
C MET A 53 10.03 -7.65 -11.84
N PHE A 54 9.70 -6.71 -12.73
CA PHE A 54 10.53 -6.40 -13.90
C PHE A 54 11.56 -5.31 -13.60
N ASP A 55 12.71 -5.34 -14.29
CA ASP A 55 13.80 -4.38 -14.12
C ASP A 55 13.36 -2.93 -14.30
N LEU A 56 12.40 -2.65 -15.19
CA LEU A 56 11.83 -1.30 -15.34
C LEU A 56 11.10 -0.83 -14.07
N GLN A 57 10.33 -1.71 -13.43
CA GLN A 57 9.66 -1.41 -12.16
C GLN A 57 10.68 -1.25 -11.04
N ALA A 58 11.70 -2.12 -11.00
CA ALA A 58 12.78 -2.06 -10.02
C ALA A 58 13.59 -0.77 -10.16
N ALA A 59 13.94 -0.36 -11.38
CA ALA A 59 14.65 0.89 -11.67
C ALA A 59 13.86 2.11 -11.17
N LEU A 60 12.53 2.14 -11.41
CA LEU A 60 11.67 3.18 -10.86
C LEU A 60 11.64 3.14 -9.33
N GLY A 61 11.56 1.94 -8.74
CA GLY A 61 11.58 1.73 -7.29
C GLY A 61 12.85 2.25 -6.63
N LEU A 62 14.03 1.95 -7.19
CA LEU A 62 15.32 2.42 -6.70
C LEU A 62 15.40 3.96 -6.63
N HIS A 63 14.89 4.65 -7.65
CA HIS A 63 14.87 6.12 -7.65
C HIS A 63 13.84 6.70 -6.67
N GLN A 64 12.70 6.02 -6.48
CA GLN A 64 11.72 6.42 -5.47
C GLN A 64 12.26 6.21 -4.04
N LEU A 65 12.97 5.11 -3.79
CA LEU A 65 13.54 4.79 -2.48
C LEU A 65 14.57 5.84 -2.03
N LYS A 66 15.40 6.33 -2.96
CA LYS A 66 16.34 7.43 -2.71
C LYS A 66 15.68 8.74 -2.26
N ARG A 67 14.40 8.92 -2.57
CA ARG A 67 13.61 10.12 -2.25
C ARG A 67 12.64 9.91 -1.09
N LEU A 68 12.68 8.75 -0.44
CA LEU A 68 11.69 8.34 0.55
C LEU A 68 11.60 9.36 1.70
N ASP A 69 12.74 9.79 2.24
CA ASP A 69 12.77 10.73 3.37
C ASP A 69 12.19 12.10 3.01
N ASP A 70 12.50 12.62 1.83
CA ASP A 70 11.95 13.89 1.34
C ASP A 70 10.43 13.81 1.13
N MET A 71 9.96 12.70 0.53
CA MET A 71 8.53 12.46 0.34
C MET A 71 7.80 12.33 1.68
N GLN A 72 8.40 11.62 2.64
CA GLN A 72 7.85 11.44 3.97
C GLN A 72 7.77 12.78 4.72
N LYS A 73 8.85 13.56 4.72
CA LYS A 73 8.87 14.91 5.32
C LYS A 73 7.77 15.79 4.72
N ARG A 74 7.61 15.76 3.40
CA ARG A 74 6.56 16.54 2.73
C ARG A 74 5.16 16.11 3.16
N ARG A 75 4.92 14.82 3.37
CA ARG A 75 3.63 14.30 3.87
C ARG A 75 3.38 14.77 5.31
N GLU A 76 4.40 14.74 6.16
CA GLU A 76 4.32 15.21 7.56
C GLU A 76 3.97 16.70 7.64
N GLU A 77 4.59 17.54 6.82
CA GLU A 77 4.26 18.98 6.73
C GLU A 77 2.79 19.21 6.36
N ILE A 78 2.29 18.50 5.35
CA ILE A 78 0.90 18.62 4.88
C ILE A 78 -0.06 18.11 5.96
N ALA A 79 0.23 16.94 6.56
CA ALA A 79 -0.57 16.36 7.63
C ALA A 79 -0.63 17.29 8.85
N GLY A 80 0.49 17.89 9.26
CA GLY A 80 0.52 18.85 10.38
C GLY A 80 -0.33 20.10 10.13
N ARG A 81 -0.37 20.60 8.89
CA ARG A 81 -1.26 21.70 8.49
C ARG A 81 -2.73 21.30 8.59
N TYR A 82 -3.09 20.11 8.11
CA TYR A 82 -4.46 19.60 8.24
C TYR A 82 -4.84 19.33 9.68
N GLN A 83 -3.93 18.80 10.47
CA GLN A 83 -4.15 18.55 11.90
C GLN A 83 -4.52 19.86 12.60
N THR A 84 -3.71 20.90 12.42
CA THR A 84 -3.94 22.22 13.03
C THR A 84 -5.26 22.84 12.56
N ALA A 85 -5.56 22.76 11.27
CA ALA A 85 -6.76 23.39 10.72
C ALA A 85 -8.05 22.66 11.11
N PHE A 86 -8.07 21.33 11.04
CA PHE A 86 -9.28 20.54 11.21
C PHE A 86 -9.61 20.22 12.67
N GLN A 87 -8.60 20.18 13.57
CA GLN A 87 -8.85 19.99 15.01
C GLN A 87 -9.74 21.09 15.61
N GLN A 88 -9.77 22.28 14.99
CA GLN A 88 -10.57 23.41 15.46
C GLN A 88 -12.02 23.38 14.94
N ILE A 89 -12.38 22.45 14.05
CA ILE A 89 -13.69 22.41 13.41
C ILE A 89 -14.60 21.39 14.12
N PRO A 90 -15.71 21.82 14.75
CA PRO A 90 -16.64 20.91 15.39
C PRO A 90 -17.20 19.87 14.42
N GLY A 91 -17.23 18.61 14.87
CA GLY A 91 -17.74 17.48 14.08
C GLY A 91 -16.72 16.84 13.15
N LEU A 92 -15.52 17.40 13.01
CA LEU A 92 -14.41 16.74 12.33
C LEU A 92 -13.50 16.05 13.36
N ILE A 93 -13.07 14.83 13.05
CA ILE A 93 -12.17 14.04 13.88
C ILE A 93 -10.93 13.73 13.04
N THR A 94 -9.81 14.34 13.44
CA THR A 94 -8.52 14.16 12.78
C THR A 94 -7.92 12.77 13.09
N PRO A 95 -7.05 12.23 12.21
CA PRO A 95 -6.35 10.98 12.49
C PRO A 95 -5.67 10.98 13.86
N PHE A 96 -5.75 9.85 14.54
CA PHE A 96 -4.93 9.57 15.72
C PHE A 96 -3.51 9.21 15.27
N VAL A 97 -2.52 9.78 15.96
CA VAL A 97 -1.10 9.47 15.74
C VAL A 97 -0.60 8.78 17.00
N HIS A 98 -0.13 7.55 16.85
CA HIS A 98 0.46 6.81 17.95
C HIS A 98 1.86 7.35 18.26
N ASP A 99 2.25 7.37 19.54
CA ASP A 99 3.53 7.93 19.99
C ASP A 99 4.73 7.04 19.62
N ASP A 100 4.49 5.75 19.42
CA ASP A 100 5.50 4.80 18.96
C ASP A 100 5.55 4.72 17.43
N GLY A 101 6.76 4.79 16.88
CA GLY A 101 7.04 4.72 15.45
C GLY A 101 6.85 6.05 14.68
N ARG A 102 6.90 5.94 13.35
CA ARG A 102 6.73 7.07 12.42
C ARG A 102 5.54 6.80 11.50
N HIS A 103 4.50 7.63 11.59
CA HIS A 103 3.32 7.48 10.75
C HIS A 103 3.65 7.83 9.28
N ALA A 104 3.42 6.91 8.34
CA ALA A 104 3.80 7.08 6.93
C ALA A 104 2.93 8.10 6.16
N TRP A 105 1.78 8.50 6.72
CA TRP A 105 0.85 9.47 6.12
C TRP A 105 0.49 9.13 4.66
N HIS A 106 0.28 7.84 4.39
CA HIS A 106 -0.17 7.39 3.08
C HIS A 106 -1.52 8.03 2.73
N LEU A 107 -2.44 8.06 3.71
CA LEU A 107 -3.74 8.71 3.67
C LEU A 107 -3.92 9.58 4.91
N TYR A 108 -4.63 10.70 4.77
CA TYR A 108 -5.13 11.49 5.90
C TYR A 108 -6.62 11.17 6.09
N VAL A 109 -6.93 10.27 7.02
CA VAL A 109 -8.29 9.76 7.23
C VAL A 109 -9.06 10.67 8.19
N LEU A 110 -9.80 11.62 7.63
CA LEU A 110 -10.69 12.52 8.37
C LEU A 110 -12.05 11.84 8.60
N GLN A 111 -12.51 11.76 9.85
CA GLN A 111 -13.84 11.25 10.17
C GLN A 111 -14.81 12.41 10.43
N VAL A 112 -16.10 12.16 10.22
CA VAL A 112 -17.19 13.12 10.38
C VAL A 112 -18.16 12.59 11.42
N ASP A 113 -18.28 13.27 12.56
CA ASP A 113 -19.39 13.10 13.49
C ASP A 113 -20.58 13.87 12.91
N GLU A 114 -21.43 13.16 12.16
CA GLU A 114 -22.52 13.74 11.37
C GLU A 114 -23.50 14.55 12.24
N LYS A 115 -23.68 14.15 13.51
CA LYS A 115 -24.56 14.87 14.44
C LYS A 115 -24.00 16.24 14.79
N LYS A 116 -22.69 16.32 15.05
CA LYS A 116 -22.02 17.58 15.39
C LYS A 116 -21.74 18.44 14.16
N ALA A 117 -21.41 17.81 13.03
CA ALA A 117 -21.14 18.50 11.77
C ALA A 117 -22.41 19.02 11.10
N GLY A 118 -23.58 18.42 11.40
CA GLY A 118 -24.85 18.77 10.75
C GLY A 118 -24.93 18.36 9.28
N VAL A 119 -24.00 17.52 8.83
CA VAL A 119 -23.87 17.03 7.46
C VAL A 119 -23.34 15.60 7.49
N THR A 120 -23.83 14.76 6.59
CA THR A 120 -23.32 13.40 6.45
C THR A 120 -21.97 13.38 5.75
N ARG A 121 -21.19 12.30 5.95
CA ARG A 121 -19.93 12.09 5.21
C ARG A 121 -20.17 12.12 3.71
N SER A 122 -21.25 11.49 3.24
CA SER A 122 -21.57 11.39 1.81
C SER A 122 -21.91 12.76 1.20
N GLU A 123 -22.69 13.59 1.90
CA GLU A 123 -22.97 14.97 1.46
C GLU A 123 -21.70 15.83 1.44
N MET A 124 -20.82 15.68 2.43
CA MET A 124 -19.53 16.37 2.46
C MET A 124 -18.66 15.99 1.25
N ILE A 125 -18.57 14.71 0.90
CA ILE A 125 -17.84 14.22 -0.29
C ILE A 125 -18.39 14.85 -1.57
N THR A 126 -19.73 14.82 -1.75
CA THR A 126 -20.38 15.40 -2.92
C THR A 126 -20.12 16.90 -3.01
N ALA A 127 -20.25 17.64 -1.90
CA ALA A 127 -20.00 19.07 -1.87
C ALA A 127 -18.54 19.43 -2.17
N LEU A 128 -17.58 18.69 -1.60
CA LEU A 128 -16.14 18.86 -1.88
C LEU A 128 -15.84 18.70 -3.36
N LYS A 129 -16.41 17.67 -4.01
CA LYS A 129 -16.25 17.45 -5.43
C LYS A 129 -16.94 18.52 -6.27
N ASP A 130 -18.24 18.71 -6.09
CA ASP A 130 -19.06 19.47 -7.04
C ASP A 130 -18.89 20.98 -6.89
N LYS A 131 -18.61 21.48 -5.67
CA LYS A 131 -18.46 22.91 -5.41
C LYS A 131 -17.01 23.38 -5.39
N TYR A 132 -16.08 22.51 -5.01
CA TYR A 132 -14.68 22.89 -4.78
C TYR A 132 -13.68 22.11 -5.64
N ASN A 133 -14.15 21.16 -6.45
CA ASN A 133 -13.30 20.30 -7.29
C ASN A 133 -12.23 19.54 -6.47
N ILE A 134 -12.60 19.10 -5.26
CA ILE A 134 -11.74 18.34 -4.35
C ILE A 134 -12.14 16.87 -4.38
N GLY A 135 -11.29 16.02 -4.95
CA GLY A 135 -11.45 14.58 -4.94
C GLY A 135 -11.21 13.98 -3.56
N THR A 136 -12.04 13.03 -3.16
CA THR A 136 -11.93 12.29 -1.89
C THR A 136 -12.21 10.80 -2.11
N SER A 137 -11.90 9.97 -1.13
CA SER A 137 -12.15 8.53 -1.17
C SER A 137 -12.45 7.99 0.23
N VAL A 138 -13.13 6.83 0.30
CA VAL A 138 -13.56 6.16 1.53
C VAL A 138 -12.76 4.87 1.70
N HIS A 139 -12.07 4.75 2.84
CA HIS A 139 -11.19 3.62 3.13
C HIS A 139 -11.58 2.99 4.47
N PHE A 140 -12.26 1.84 4.50
CA PHE A 140 -12.88 1.11 3.39
C PHE A 140 -14.28 0.63 3.80
N ILE A 141 -15.07 0.21 2.82
CA ILE A 141 -16.25 -0.64 3.07
C ILE A 141 -15.76 -1.94 3.74
N PRO A 142 -16.20 -2.29 4.97
CA PRO A 142 -15.70 -3.46 5.68
C PRO A 142 -15.76 -4.75 4.86
N VAL A 143 -14.72 -5.58 4.91
CA VAL A 143 -14.60 -6.76 4.02
C VAL A 143 -15.79 -7.71 4.14
N HIS A 144 -16.27 -7.96 5.37
CA HIS A 144 -17.36 -8.89 5.66
C HIS A 144 -18.74 -8.44 5.14
N ILE A 145 -18.92 -7.18 4.71
CA ILE A 145 -20.20 -6.72 4.16
C ILE A 145 -20.29 -6.84 2.64
N HIS A 146 -19.19 -7.20 1.97
CA HIS A 146 -19.20 -7.38 0.52
C HIS A 146 -19.88 -8.71 0.13
N PRO A 147 -20.65 -8.77 -0.97
CA PRO A 147 -21.46 -9.93 -1.32
C PRO A 147 -20.68 -11.25 -1.47
N TYR A 148 -19.44 -11.20 -1.97
CA TYR A 148 -18.62 -12.39 -2.13
C TYR A 148 -18.30 -13.03 -0.77
N TYR A 149 -17.85 -12.22 0.19
CA TYR A 149 -17.44 -12.71 1.51
C TYR A 149 -18.62 -13.21 2.33
N GLN A 150 -19.78 -12.54 2.24
CA GLN A 150 -21.01 -13.01 2.87
C GLN A 150 -21.42 -14.39 2.33
N LYS A 151 -21.36 -14.60 1.01
CA LYS A 151 -21.78 -15.88 0.42
C LYS A 151 -20.83 -17.04 0.71
N GLN A 152 -19.53 -16.77 0.88
CA GLN A 152 -18.51 -17.82 1.05
C GLN A 152 -18.21 -18.14 2.51
N PHE A 153 -18.36 -17.18 3.41
CA PHE A 153 -17.88 -17.29 4.79
C PHE A 153 -18.92 -16.86 5.85
N GLY A 154 -20.16 -16.58 5.45
CA GLY A 154 -21.24 -16.07 6.31
C GLY A 154 -22.50 -16.91 6.26
#